data_AF-A0A351KVK4-F1
#
_entry.id   AF-A0A351KVK4-F1
#
_cell.length_a   1.000
_cell.length_b   1.000
_cell.length_c   1.000
_cell.angle_alpha   90.00
_cell.angle_beta   90.00
_cell.angle_gamma   90.00
#
_symmetry.space_group_name_H-M   'P 1'
#
loop_
_entity.id
_entity.type
_entity.pdbx_description
1 polymer ?
#
loop_
_entity_poly.entity_id
_entity_poly.type
_entity_poly.pdbx_seq_one_letter_code
_entity_poly.pdbx_strand_id
1 'polypeptide(L)'
;MPFPSDITTLNRLYLIKARELALQGEESRATYLLGIPTEALSIIRKMPLSAIDELAASGLLTFGFRTALPCLKAFAAATQEGSPASMNLKLQLLASHKIEGQRREPHGRALS
;
A
#
# COMPACT_ATOMS: atom_id res chain seq x y z
N MET A 1 -21.09 -4.56 -21.34
CA MET A 1 -21.00 -3.84 -20.05
C MET A 1 -20.24 -4.74 -19.07
N PRO A 2 -19.46 -4.18 -18.14
CA PRO A 2 -17.98 -4.20 -18.10
C PRO A 2 -17.40 -5.07 -16.95
N PHE A 3 -16.08 -5.32 -16.95
CA PHE A 3 -15.22 -5.89 -15.88
C PHE A 3 -15.79 -5.95 -14.43
N PRO A 4 -16.70 -6.88 -14.07
CA PRO A 4 -17.29 -6.91 -12.74
C PRO A 4 -16.61 -7.93 -11.81
N SER A 5 -15.78 -8.84 -12.33
CA SER A 5 -15.14 -9.89 -11.54
C SER A 5 -13.79 -9.48 -10.95
N ASP A 6 -13.03 -8.61 -11.63
CA ASP A 6 -11.66 -8.30 -11.21
C ASP A 6 -11.62 -7.31 -10.04
N ILE A 7 -12.40 -6.23 -10.09
CA ILE A 7 -12.37 -5.19 -9.05
C ILE A 7 -12.88 -5.75 -7.72
N THR A 8 -14.00 -6.47 -7.74
CA THR A 8 -14.56 -7.07 -6.52
C THR A 8 -13.62 -8.10 -5.92
N THR A 9 -13.03 -8.98 -6.74
CA THR A 9 -12.04 -9.96 -6.26
C THR A 9 -10.80 -9.28 -5.67
N LEU A 10 -10.31 -8.23 -6.33
CA LEU A 10 -9.12 -7.50 -5.89
C LEU A 10 -9.37 -6.74 -4.58
N ASN A 11 -10.51 -6.05 -4.47
CA ASN A 11 -10.94 -5.40 -3.24
C ASN A 11 -11.04 -6.41 -2.09
N ARG A 12 -11.66 -7.57 -2.36
CA ARG A 12 -11.83 -8.62 -1.36
C ARG A 12 -10.47 -9.14 -0.87
N LEU A 13 -9.55 -9.46 -1.77
CA LEU A 13 -8.21 -9.91 -1.41
C LEU A 13 -7.47 -8.87 -0.57
N TYR A 14 -7.56 -7.60 -0.97
CA TYR A 14 -6.95 -6.49 -0.24
C TYR A 14 -7.50 -6.35 1.19
N LEU A 15 -8.83 -6.33 1.34
CA LEU A 15 -9.51 -6.19 2.64
C LEU A 15 -9.29 -7.40 3.55
N ILE A 16 -9.29 -8.62 2.99
CA ILE A 16 -8.96 -9.84 3.74
C ILE A 16 -7.52 -9.80 4.23
N LYS A 17 -6.56 -9.45 3.36
CA LYS A 17 -5.15 -9.34 3.76
C LYS A 17 -4.94 -8.30 4.86
N ALA A 18 -5.61 -7.15 4.76
CA ALA A 18 -5.60 -6.12 5.78
C ALA A 18 -6.12 -6.63 7.13
N ARG A 19 -7.25 -7.35 7.11
CA ARG A 19 -7.86 -7.95 8.31
C ARG A 19 -6.98 -9.01 8.94
N GLU A 20 -6.37 -9.89 8.14
CA GLU A 20 -5.43 -10.90 8.63
C GLU A 20 -4.27 -10.26 9.39
N LEU A 21 -3.63 -9.25 8.80
CA LEU A 21 -2.51 -8.55 9.44
C LEU A 21 -2.96 -7.83 10.72
N ALA A 22 -4.15 -7.22 10.72
CA ALA A 22 -4.70 -6.57 11.91
C ALA A 22 -5.04 -7.56 13.04
N LEU A 23 -5.47 -8.78 12.71
CA LEU A 23 -5.72 -9.86 13.69
C LEU A 23 -4.42 -10.46 14.22
N GLN A 24 -3.36 -10.48 13.42
CA GLN A 24 -2.02 -10.94 13.81
C GLN A 24 -1.24 -9.90 14.63
N GLY A 25 -1.78 -8.70 14.83
CA GLY A 25 -1.08 -7.59 15.50
C GLY A 25 0.02 -6.96 14.63
N GLU A 26 0.08 -7.27 13.33
CA GLU A 26 1.07 -6.74 12.39
C GLU A 26 0.59 -5.41 11.75
N GLU A 27 0.00 -4.52 12.56
CA GLU A 27 -0.59 -3.25 12.08
C GLU A 27 0.46 -2.38 11.37
N SER A 28 1.68 -2.28 11.90
CA SER A 28 2.78 -1.54 11.25
C SER A 28 3.11 -2.07 9.84
N ARG A 29 3.04 -3.40 9.65
CA ARG A 29 3.30 -4.03 8.36
C ARG A 29 2.15 -3.78 7.39
N ALA A 30 0.89 -3.81 7.85
CA ALA A 30 -0.26 -3.46 7.05
C ALA A 30 -0.21 -1.99 6.61
N THR A 31 0.15 -1.07 7.50
CA THR A 31 0.33 0.35 7.16
C THR A 31 1.43 0.54 6.12
N TYR A 32 2.56 -0.15 6.28
CA TYR A 32 3.69 -0.04 5.36
C TYR A 32 3.39 -0.65 3.98
N LEU A 33 2.93 -1.90 3.93
CA LEU A 33 2.73 -2.64 2.68
C LEU A 33 1.43 -2.28 1.97
N LEU A 34 0.33 -2.14 2.71
CA LEU A 34 -1.00 -1.91 2.15
C LEU A 34 -1.39 -0.43 2.16
N GLY A 35 -0.65 0.41 2.90
CA GLY A 35 -0.94 1.84 2.97
C GLY A 35 -2.20 2.18 3.78
N ILE A 36 -2.70 1.26 4.59
CA ILE A 36 -3.93 1.43 5.37
C ILE A 36 -3.59 2.09 6.70
N PRO A 37 -4.23 3.22 7.06
CA PRO A 37 -3.98 3.86 8.34
C PRO A 37 -4.45 2.98 9.51
N THR A 38 -3.81 3.14 10.67
CA THR A 38 -4.08 2.36 11.89
C THR A 38 -5.55 2.42 12.32
N GLU A 39 -6.18 3.58 12.14
CA GLU A 39 -7.59 3.80 12.44
C GLU A 39 -8.48 2.92 11.57
N ALA A 40 -8.18 2.82 10.27
CA ALA A 40 -8.91 1.96 9.35
C ALA A 40 -8.68 0.47 9.64
N LEU A 41 -7.45 0.08 10.01
CA LEU A 41 -7.17 -1.30 10.45
C LEU A 41 -7.97 -1.68 11.70
N SER A 42 -8.15 -0.75 12.63
CA SER A 42 -8.96 -0.99 13.83
C SER A 42 -10.44 -1.29 13.52
N ILE A 43 -10.97 -0.68 12.45
CA ILE A 43 -12.33 -0.90 11.95
C ILE A 43 -12.40 -2.24 11.21
N ILE A 44 -11.48 -2.47 10.26
CA ILE A 44 -11.41 -3.71 9.46
C ILE A 44 -11.27 -4.94 10.36
N ARG A 45 -10.48 -4.85 11.44
CA ARG A 45 -10.31 -5.94 12.42
C ARG A 45 -11.63 -6.41 13.02
N LYS A 46 -12.55 -5.47 13.28
CA LYS A 46 -13.85 -5.74 13.91
C LYS A 46 -14.95 -6.08 12.89
N MET A 47 -14.66 -5.92 11.61
CA MET A 47 -15.64 -6.09 10.54
C MET A 47 -15.98 -7.57 10.35
N PRO A 48 -17.27 -7.95 10.27
CA PRO A 48 -17.68 -9.29 9.90
C PRO A 48 -17.34 -9.55 8.43
N LEU A 49 -17.14 -10.83 8.07
CA LEU A 49 -16.80 -11.21 6.69
C LEU A 49 -17.85 -10.76 5.67
N SER A 50 -19.14 -10.80 6.04
CA SER A 50 -20.23 -10.32 5.17
C SER A 50 -20.07 -8.84 4.80
N ALA A 51 -19.70 -7.99 5.76
CA ALA A 51 -19.49 -6.56 5.50
C ALA A 51 -18.23 -6.31 4.64
N ILE A 52 -17.23 -7.19 4.72
CA ILE A 52 -16.07 -7.15 3.80
C ILE A 52 -16.50 -7.50 2.38
N ASP A 53 -17.36 -8.50 2.23
CA ASP A 53 -17.88 -8.93 0.93
C ASP A 53 -18.74 -7.81 0.30
N GLU A 54 -19.58 -7.14 1.09
CA GLU A 54 -20.36 -5.97 0.65
C GLU A 54 -19.46 -4.81 0.24
N LEU A 55 -18.43 -4.49 1.04
CA LEU A 55 -17.49 -3.42 0.72
C LEU A 55 -16.69 -3.73 -0.54
N ALA A 56 -16.29 -5.00 -0.73
CA ALA A 56 -15.62 -5.44 -1.95
C ALA A 56 -16.51 -5.31 -3.19
N ALA A 57 -17.81 -5.52 -3.05
CA ALA A 57 -18.82 -5.40 -4.11
C ALA A 57 -19.25 -3.95 -4.40
N SER A 58 -18.70 -2.94 -3.70
CA SER A 58 -19.09 -1.53 -3.84
C SER A 58 -18.84 -0.92 -5.23
N GLY A 59 -18.14 -1.62 -6.13
CA GLY A 59 -17.79 -1.13 -7.47
C GLY A 59 -16.70 -0.04 -7.48
N LEU A 60 -16.21 0.37 -6.31
CA LEU A 60 -15.11 1.31 -6.13
C LEU A 60 -13.85 0.55 -5.72
N LEU A 61 -12.68 0.97 -6.23
CA LEU A 61 -11.40 0.44 -5.77
C LEU A 61 -11.18 0.82 -4.30
N THR A 62 -11.04 -0.17 -3.42
CA THR A 62 -10.86 0.05 -1.97
C THR A 62 -9.42 0.37 -1.59
N PHE A 63 -8.54 0.53 -2.58
CA PHE A 63 -7.14 0.88 -2.38
C PHE A 63 -6.70 1.90 -3.43
N GLY A 64 -5.81 2.81 -3.02
CA GLY A 64 -5.18 3.78 -3.90
C GLY A 64 -3.87 3.24 -4.47
N PHE A 65 -3.60 3.56 -5.74
CA PHE A 65 -2.30 3.29 -6.33
C PHE A 65 -1.22 4.17 -5.67
N ARG A 66 -0.19 3.56 -5.07
CA ARG A 66 0.80 4.28 -4.25
C ARG A 66 2.12 4.56 -4.96
N THR A 67 2.35 3.92 -6.10
CA THR A 67 3.60 4.10 -6.85
C THR A 67 3.43 5.27 -7.84
N ALA A 68 4.46 6.07 -8.05
CA ALA A 68 4.40 7.08 -9.11
C ALA A 68 4.43 6.39 -10.48
N LEU A 69 3.63 6.87 -11.43
CA LEU A 69 3.57 6.32 -12.79
C LEU A 69 4.95 6.24 -13.49
N PRO A 70 5.88 7.22 -13.32
CA PRO A 70 7.24 7.09 -13.84
C PRO A 70 8.02 5.90 -13.26
N CYS A 71 7.86 5.62 -11.96
CA CYS A 71 8.52 4.48 -11.30
C CYS A 71 7.95 3.14 -11.81
N LEU A 72 6.65 3.07 -12.08
CA LEU A 72 6.04 1.92 -12.74
C LEU A 72 6.60 1.67 -14.14
N LYS A 73 6.73 2.72 -14.95
CA LYS A 73 7.28 2.60 -16.31
C LYS A 73 8.73 2.13 -16.26
N ALA A 74 9.53 2.68 -15.34
CA ALA A 74 10.91 2.23 -15.12
C ALA A 74 10.97 0.76 -14.66
N PHE A 75 10.07 0.35 -13.74
CA PHE A 75 9.99 -1.03 -13.29
C PHE A 75 9.57 -1.99 -14.41
N ALA A 76 8.53 -1.65 -15.17
CA ALA A 76 8.04 -2.46 -16.29
C ALA A 76 9.09 -2.59 -17.40
N ALA A 77 9.84 -1.53 -17.69
CA ALA A 77 10.96 -1.58 -18.62
C ALA A 77 12.10 -2.47 -18.09
N ALA A 78 12.39 -2.41 -16.78
CA ALA A 78 13.43 -3.21 -16.15
C ALA A 78 13.08 -4.70 -16.00
N THR A 79 11.81 -5.08 -16.03
CA THR A 79 11.38 -6.50 -15.94
C THR A 79 11.24 -7.19 -17.29
N GLN A 80 11.21 -6.46 -18.40
CA GLN A 80 11.24 -7.06 -19.74
C GLN A 80 12.64 -7.52 -20.17
N GLU A 81 13.70 -6.99 -19.56
CA GLU A 81 15.06 -7.47 -19.74
C GLU A 81 15.51 -8.20 -18.47
N GLY A 82 15.75 -9.52 -18.56
CA GLY A 82 16.31 -10.34 -17.48
C GLY A 82 17.76 -10.00 -17.13
N SER A 83 18.09 -8.72 -16.98
CA SER A 83 19.42 -8.19 -16.74
C SER A 83 19.65 -7.88 -15.25
N PRO A 84 20.85 -8.16 -14.69
CA PRO A 84 21.21 -7.89 -13.30
C PRO A 84 21.13 -6.40 -12.89
N ALA A 85 20.97 -5.47 -13.83
CA ALA A 85 20.67 -4.06 -13.56
C ALA A 85 19.29 -3.85 -12.87
N SER A 86 18.35 -4.76 -13.09
CA SER A 86 17.00 -4.73 -12.49
C SER A 86 17.02 -4.89 -10.96
N MET A 87 18.03 -5.56 -10.39
CA MET A 87 18.17 -5.68 -8.93
C MET A 87 18.69 -4.40 -8.27
N ASN A 88 19.56 -3.63 -8.93
CA ASN A 88 20.07 -2.36 -8.41
C ASN A 88 19.00 -1.27 -8.41
N LEU A 89 18.10 -1.24 -9.40
CA LEU A 89 16.98 -0.30 -9.44
C LEU A 89 15.99 -0.56 -8.29
N LYS A 90 15.79 -1.83 -7.92
CA LYS A 90 14.92 -2.26 -6.81
C LYS A 90 15.45 -1.72 -5.46
N LEU A 91 16.77 -1.74 -5.27
CA LEU A 91 17.43 -1.18 -4.08
C LEU A 91 17.41 0.35 -4.05
N GLN A 92 17.60 1.01 -5.20
CA GLN A 92 17.58 2.48 -5.28
C GLN A 92 16.18 3.06 -5.05
N LEU A 93 15.12 2.45 -5.60
CA LEU A 93 13.74 2.88 -5.35
C LEU A 93 13.33 2.69 -3.87
N LEU A 94 13.80 1.62 -3.22
CA LEU A 94 13.62 1.42 -1.78
C LEU A 94 14.40 2.46 -0.94
N ALA A 95 15.59 2.89 -1.39
CA ALA A 95 16.41 3.88 -0.71
C ALA A 95 15.84 5.30 -0.83
N SER A 96 15.26 5.69 -1.97
CA SER A 96 14.70 7.03 -2.18
C SER A 96 13.51 7.34 -1.25
N HIS A 97 12.73 6.33 -0.86
CA HIS A 97 11.64 6.51 0.12
C HIS A 97 12.10 6.64 1.58
N LYS A 98 13.38 6.41 1.88
CA LYS A 98 13.95 6.65 3.23
C LYS A 98 14.38 8.11 3.44
N ILE A 99 14.56 8.88 2.37
CA ILE A 99 15.13 10.24 2.42
C ILE A 99 14.06 11.32 2.69
N GLU A 100 12.79 11.08 2.31
CA GLU A 100 11.72 12.06 2.56
C GLU A 100 11.14 12.03 3.98
N GLY A 101 11.39 10.98 4.75
CA GLY A 101 10.93 10.86 6.15
C GLY A 101 11.81 11.58 7.19
N GLN A 102 13.02 12.02 6.83
CA GLN A 102 13.99 12.62 7.77
C GLN A 102 14.18 14.14 7.62
N ARG A 103 13.44 14.80 6.73
CA ARG A 103 13.63 16.24 6.42
C ARG A 103 12.61 17.19 7.06
N ARG A 104 11.87 16.75 8.08
CA ARG A 104 10.99 17.63 8.88
C ARG A 104 11.40 17.65 10.34
N GLU A 105 12.55 18.22 10.61
CA GLU A 105 12.89 18.83 11.90
C GLU A 105 13.76 20.06 11.61
N PRO A 106 13.26 21.28 11.83
CA PRO A 106 14.12 22.34 12.32
C PRO A 106 13.93 22.44 13.83
N HIS A 107 15.03 22.12 14.52
CA HIS A 107 15.25 22.33 15.94
C HIS A 107 14.88 23.74 16.40
N GLY A 108 14.51 23.83 17.68
CA GLY A 108 14.00 25.04 18.30
C GLY A 108 15.01 26.13 18.63
N ARG A 109 14.48 27.08 19.41
CA ARG A 109 15.09 28.21 20.13
C ARG A 109 15.56 29.41 19.29
N ALA A 110 14.82 30.50 19.47
CA ALA A 110 15.42 31.72 20.01
C ALA A 110 14.52 32.20 21.18
N LEU A 111 15.07 32.11 22.39
CA LEU A 111 14.66 32.87 23.57
C LEU A 111 15.40 34.22 23.50
N SER A 112 14.73 35.25 24.03
CA SER A 112 15.15 36.66 24.24
C SER A 112 14.56 37.64 23.23
#